data_AF-A0A535RWR1-F1
#
_entry.id   AF-A0A535RWR1-F1
#
_cell.length_a   1.000
_cell.length_b   1.000
_cell.length_c   1.000
_cell.angle_alpha   90.00
_cell.angle_beta   90.00
_cell.angle_gamma   90.00
#
_symmetry.space_group_name_H-M   'P 1'
#
loop_
_entity.id
_entity.type
_entity.pdbx_description
1 polymer ?
#
loop_
_entity_poly.entity_id
_entity_poly.type
_entity_poly.pdbx_seq_one_letter_code
_entity_poly.pdbx_strand_id
1 'polypeptide(L)'
;MSLGLPVNEIRAVLLADRWHEVEGASFTLDAYEFFEGETAIAKGDGHVVSEAGFMFRETGGMIVAGPLSSILAVRIPRAVR
;
A
#
# COMPACT_ATOMS: atom_id res chain seq x y z
N MET A 1 19.81 -7.17 8.52
CA MET A 1 19.37 -5.86 9.08
C MET A 1 17.93 -5.67 8.65
N SER A 2 17.02 -5.40 9.58
CA SER A 2 15.58 -5.21 9.27
C SER A 2 15.14 -3.81 9.71
N LEU A 3 14.23 -3.22 8.94
CA LEU A 3 13.54 -1.98 9.27
C LEU A 3 12.07 -2.33 9.48
N GLY A 4 11.60 -2.28 10.73
CA GLY A 4 10.18 -2.48 11.06
C GLY A 4 9.44 -1.15 11.05
N LEU A 5 8.32 -1.08 10.34
CA LEU A 5 7.47 0.10 10.27
C LEU A 5 6.07 -0.22 10.85
N PRO A 6 5.53 0.61 11.75
CA PRO A 6 4.17 0.43 12.27
C PRO A 6 3.14 0.78 11.19
N VAL A 7 2.60 -0.25 10.52
CA VAL A 7 1.66 -0.16 9.40
C VAL A 7 0.44 0.71 9.74
N ASN A 8 -0.10 0.54 10.95
CA ASN A 8 -1.25 1.28 11.47
C ASN A 8 -0.97 2.78 11.77
N GLU A 9 0.30 3.19 11.77
CA GLU A 9 0.69 4.58 12.00
C GLU A 9 1.02 5.32 10.71
N ILE A 10 1.03 4.65 9.55
CA ILE A 10 1.30 5.30 8.26
C ILE A 10 0.22 6.35 7.98
N ARG A 11 0.66 7.59 7.73
CA ARG A 11 -0.20 8.75 7.46
C ARG A 11 -0.15 9.23 6.02
N ALA A 12 0.92 8.91 5.30
CA ALA A 12 1.01 9.21 3.89
C ALA A 12 1.92 8.22 3.16
N VAL A 13 1.63 8.00 1.89
CA VAL A 13 2.40 7.15 0.97
C VAL A 13 2.88 8.03 -0.18
N LEU A 14 4.16 7.93 -0.53
CA LEU A 14 4.72 8.57 -1.71
C LEU A 14 4.66 7.59 -2.88
N LEU A 15 3.85 7.93 -3.87
CA LEU A 15 3.80 7.26 -5.16
C LEU A 15 4.59 8.07 -6.20
N ALA A 16 4.59 7.60 -7.45
CA ALA A 16 5.41 8.20 -8.52
C ALA A 16 5.05 9.66 -8.85
N ASP A 17 3.84 10.09 -8.53
CA ASP A 17 3.31 11.43 -8.77
C ASP A 17 3.48 12.35 -7.55
N ARG A 18 2.97 11.94 -6.38
CA ARG A 18 2.94 12.77 -5.17
C ARG A 18 2.76 11.96 -3.87
N TRP A 19 2.69 12.69 -2.77
CA TRP A 19 2.20 12.17 -1.50
C TRP A 19 0.68 12.04 -1.52
N HIS A 20 0.19 10.89 -1.03
CA HIS A 20 -1.22 10.60 -0.79
C HIS A 20 -1.44 10.42 0.70
N GLU A 21 -2.47 11.07 1.25
CA GLU A 21 -2.83 10.91 2.66
C GLU A 21 -3.56 9.58 2.88
N VAL A 22 -3.25 8.91 3.99
CA VAL A 22 -3.90 7.69 4.43
C VAL A 22 -4.97 8.04 5.45
N GLU A 23 -6.22 7.78 5.11
CA GLU A 23 -7.35 8.00 5.99
C GLU A 23 -7.45 6.91 7.07
N GLY A 24 -7.52 7.31 8.34
CA GLY A 24 -7.98 6.46 9.44
C GLY A 24 -7.35 5.06 9.52
N ALA A 25 -6.02 4.98 9.68
CA ALA A 25 -5.25 3.72 9.83
C ALA A 25 -5.62 2.64 8.80
N SER A 26 -5.99 3.04 7.59
CA SER A 26 -6.50 2.15 6.54
C SER A 26 -5.42 1.51 5.68
N PHE A 27 -4.14 1.81 5.94
CA PHE A 27 -3.05 1.21 5.20
C PHE A 27 -2.92 -0.28 5.57
N THR A 28 -2.96 -1.14 4.57
CA THR A 28 -2.82 -2.60 4.72
C THR A 28 -1.87 -3.16 3.67
N LEU A 29 -1.35 -4.36 3.95
CA LEU A 29 -0.53 -5.15 3.04
C LEU A 29 -1.20 -6.52 2.88
N ASP A 30 -1.25 -7.02 1.66
CA ASP A 30 -1.76 -8.37 1.34
C ASP A 30 -1.24 -8.80 -0.04
N ALA A 31 -1.69 -9.94 -0.56
CA ALA A 31 -1.45 -10.34 -1.94
C ALA A 31 -1.98 -9.29 -2.93
N TYR A 32 -1.23 -9.02 -3.99
CA TYR A 32 -1.67 -8.14 -5.06
C TYR A 32 -2.03 -8.93 -6.31
N GLU A 33 -3.34 -9.01 -6.58
CA GLU A 33 -3.87 -9.78 -7.68
C GLU A 33 -4.97 -8.99 -8.40
N PHE A 34 -5.05 -9.16 -9.72
CA PHE A 34 -6.14 -8.63 -10.53
C PHE A 34 -7.16 -9.73 -10.77
N PHE A 35 -8.43 -9.39 -10.57
CA PHE A 35 -9.55 -10.31 -10.78
C PHE A 35 -10.47 -9.83 -11.90
N GLU A 36 -11.03 -10.78 -12.63
CA GLU A 36 -12.19 -10.61 -13.50
C GLU A 36 -13.31 -11.51 -12.97
N GLY A 37 -14.32 -10.89 -12.35
CA GLY A 37 -15.29 -11.62 -11.52
C GLY A 37 -14.60 -12.33 -10.35
N GLU A 38 -14.81 -13.64 -10.23
CA GLU A 38 -14.20 -14.49 -9.20
C GLU A 38 -12.85 -15.10 -9.64
N THR A 39 -12.39 -14.81 -10.86
CA THR A 39 -11.16 -15.40 -11.41
C THR A 39 -10.01 -14.41 -11.33
N ALA A 40 -8.93 -14.80 -10.67
CA ALA A 40 -7.69 -14.02 -10.70
C ALA A 40 -6.98 -14.22 -12.05
N ILE A 41 -6.79 -13.11 -12.78
CA ILE A 41 -6.21 -13.05 -14.12
C ILE A 41 -4.73 -12.61 -14.14
N ALA A 42 -4.27 -11.96 -13.08
CA ALA A 42 -2.85 -11.71 -12.84
C ALA A 42 -2.59 -11.82 -11.35
N LYS A 43 -1.67 -12.71 -10.97
CA LYS A 43 -1.37 -13.02 -9.58
C LYS A 43 0.02 -12.54 -9.21
N GLY A 44 0.20 -12.24 -7.94
CA GLY A 44 1.50 -12.05 -7.34
C GLY A 44 2.24 -13.39 -7.22
N ASP A 45 2.62 -14.00 -8.35
CA ASP A 45 3.48 -15.19 -8.43
C ASP A 45 4.93 -14.84 -8.79
N GLY A 46 5.25 -13.53 -8.79
CA GLY A 46 6.56 -12.99 -9.13
C GLY A 46 6.85 -12.87 -10.63
N HIS A 47 5.99 -13.39 -11.52
CA HIS A 47 6.20 -13.29 -12.98
C HIS A 47 5.54 -12.06 -13.60
N VAL A 48 4.34 -11.69 -13.13
CA VAL A 48 3.55 -10.58 -13.69
C VAL A 48 3.41 -9.43 -12.70
N VAL A 49 3.25 -9.72 -11.41
CA VAL A 49 3.08 -8.70 -10.38
C VAL A 49 3.80 -9.09 -9.09
N SER A 50 4.14 -8.09 -8.27
CA SER A 50 4.68 -8.30 -6.91
C SER A 50 3.76 -9.21 -6.10
N GLU A 51 4.34 -10.17 -5.37
CA GLU A 51 3.58 -11.04 -4.45
C GLU A 51 2.86 -10.22 -3.37
N ALA A 52 3.47 -9.13 -2.91
CA ALA A 52 2.90 -8.22 -1.93
C ALA A 52 2.39 -6.92 -2.58
N GLY A 53 1.19 -6.52 -2.19
CA GLY A 53 0.57 -5.23 -2.49
C GLY A 53 0.34 -4.40 -1.25
N PHE A 54 -0.21 -3.22 -1.50
CA PHE A 54 -0.77 -2.35 -0.49
C PHE A 54 -2.16 -1.89 -0.90
N MET A 55 -2.93 -1.47 0.09
CA MET A 55 -4.18 -0.74 -0.09
C MET A 55 -4.29 0.34 0.99
N PHE A 56 -4.88 1.48 0.67
CA PHE A 56 -5.35 2.45 1.65
C PHE A 56 -6.51 3.29 1.09
N ARG A 57 -7.24 3.95 2.00
CA ARG A 57 -8.25 4.96 1.65
C ARG A 57 -7.58 6.34 1.62
N GLU A 58 -7.71 7.06 0.52
CA GLU A 58 -7.28 8.45 0.39
C GLU A 58 -8.43 9.40 0.78
N THR A 59 -8.08 10.57 1.30
CA THR A 59 -9.02 11.66 1.56
C THR A 59 -9.94 11.89 0.35
N GLY A 60 -11.25 11.75 0.54
CA GLY A 60 -12.24 11.76 -0.55
C GLY A 60 -12.86 10.39 -0.85
N GLY A 61 -12.47 9.34 -0.12
CA GLY A 61 -13.11 8.02 -0.17
C GLY A 61 -12.60 7.10 -1.28
N MET A 62 -11.57 7.51 -2.02
CA MET A 62 -10.95 6.69 -3.05
C MET A 62 -10.08 5.60 -2.42
N ILE A 63 -10.12 4.39 -2.99
CA ILE A 63 -9.19 3.32 -2.63
C ILE A 63 -7.99 3.40 -3.58
N VAL A 64 -6.79 3.46 -3.01
CA VAL A 64 -5.53 3.36 -3.75
C VAL A 64 -4.90 2.01 -3.41
N ALA A 65 -4.66 1.20 -4.44
CA ALA A 65 -4.03 -0.10 -4.29
C ALA A 65 -2.99 -0.32 -5.39
N GLY A 66 -1.92 -1.04 -5.07
CA GLY A 66 -0.82 -1.26 -5.99
C GLY A 66 0.17 -2.30 -5.47
N PRO A 67 1.16 -2.70 -6.28
CA PRO A 67 2.23 -3.55 -5.80
C PRO A 67 3.06 -2.77 -4.76
N LEU A 68 3.55 -3.46 -3.73
CA LEU A 68 4.32 -2.85 -2.65
C LEU A 68 5.59 -2.14 -3.17
N SER A 69 6.16 -2.65 -4.27
CA SER A 69 7.32 -2.06 -4.95
C SER A 69 7.07 -0.67 -5.56
N SER A 70 5.82 -0.24 -5.73
CA SER A 70 5.48 1.10 -6.21
C SER A 70 5.54 2.18 -5.14
N ILE A 71 5.64 1.81 -3.85
CA ILE A 71 5.78 2.77 -2.75
C ILE A 71 7.24 3.24 -2.70
N LEU A 72 7.44 4.54 -2.94
CA LEU A 72 8.77 5.16 -2.83
C LEU A 72 9.15 5.44 -1.38
N ALA A 73 8.18 5.85 -0.57
CA ALA A 73 8.36 6.12 0.86
C ALA A 73 7.01 6.14 1.59
N VAL A 74 7.05 5.99 2.91
CA VAL A 74 5.90 6.23 3.81
C VAL A 74 6.23 7.29 4.84
N ARG A 75 5.21 8.00 5.32
CA ARG A 75 5.32 8.96 6.41
C ARG A 75 4.62 8.41 7.64
N ILE A 76 5.39 8.27 8.71
CA ILE A 76 4.89 7.95 10.05
C ILE A 76 5.09 9.18 10.96
N PRO A 77 4.20 9.45 11.92
CA PRO A 77 4.40 10.50 12.90
C PRO A 77 5.71 10.24 13.65
N ARG A 78 6.46 11.30 13.91
CA ARG A 78 7.55 11.18 14.88
C ARG A 78 6.92 10.90 16.23
N ALA A 79 7.21 9.74 16.82
CA ALA A 79 6.85 9.49 18.21
C ALA A 79 7.41 10.65 19.06
N VAL A 80 6.52 11.42 19.68
CA VAL A 80 6.91 12.39 20.69
C VAL A 80 7.28 11.54 21.91
N ARG A 81 8.57 11.51 22.24
CA ARG A 81 9.06 10.95 23.50
C ARG A 81 8.70 11.88 24.64
#